data_AF-A0A5M5D1Q8-F1
#
_entry.id   AF-A0A5M5D1Q8-F1
#
_cell.length_a   1.000
_cell.length_b   1.000
_cell.length_c   1.000
_cell.angle_alpha   90.00
_cell.angle_beta   90.00
_cell.angle_gamma   90.00
#
_symmetry.space_group_name_H-M   'P 1'
#
loop_
_entity.id
_entity.type
_entity.pdbx_description
1 polymer ?
#
loop_
_entity_poly.entity_id
_entity_poly.type
_entity_poly.pdbx_seq_one_letter_code
_entity_poly.pdbx_strand_id
1 'polypeptide(L)'
;MRKLHHFGIPVTNPVDGETHNDELHLFCTDVAASPNKIEFLRFEKGCPFPELVQTMPHIAYEVESMDEELKDAKLIYGPFIPVPGMTVAFIEEEGIPVKLDYFS
;
A
#
# COMPACT_ATOMS: atom_id res chain seq x y z
N MET A 1 -5.18 -13.72 11.74
CA MET A 1 -4.08 -12.89 12.31
C MET A 1 -3.34 -12.23 11.16
N ARG A 2 -2.91 -10.97 11.29
CA ARG A 2 -2.15 -10.26 10.25
C ARG A 2 -0.77 -10.89 10.04
N LYS A 3 -0.35 -11.05 8.78
CA LYS A 3 0.97 -11.55 8.41
C LYS A 3 1.74 -10.45 7.67
N LEU A 4 2.95 -10.12 8.14
CA LEU A 4 3.76 -9.06 7.52
C LEU A 4 4.06 -9.41 6.06
N HIS A 5 3.71 -8.49 5.16
CA HIS A 5 3.90 -8.65 3.72
C HIS A 5 5.08 -7.81 3.21
N HIS A 6 5.04 -6.48 3.42
CA HIS A 6 6.10 -5.55 3.01
C HIS A 6 6.07 -4.24 3.79
N PHE A 7 7.06 -3.38 3.53
CA PHE A 7 7.12 -2.00 3.98
C PHE A 7 7.14 -1.07 2.77
N GLY A 8 6.19 -0.14 2.72
CA GLY A 8 6.13 0.88 1.68
C GLY A 8 6.79 2.18 2.13
N ILE A 9 7.72 2.69 1.33
CA ILE A 9 8.51 3.89 1.62
C ILE A 9 8.26 4.93 0.52
N PRO A 10 7.56 6.03 0.83
CA PRO A 10 7.45 7.15 -0.09
C PRO A 10 8.80 7.79 -0.39
N VAL A 11 9.05 8.09 -1.66
CA VAL A 11 10.27 8.75 -2.16
C VAL A 11 9.92 9.84 -3.16
N THR A 12 10.81 10.82 -3.29
CA THR A 12 10.66 11.92 -4.28
C THR A 12 11.55 11.74 -5.50
N ASN A 13 12.68 11.06 -5.35
CA ASN A 13 13.61 10.78 -6.45
C ASN A 13 13.31 9.42 -7.08
N PRO A 14 13.51 9.25 -8.40
CA PRO A 14 13.40 7.95 -9.05
C PRO A 14 14.27 6.87 -8.40
N VAL A 15 13.75 5.65 -8.35
CA VAL A 15 14.47 4.47 -7.86
C VAL A 15 14.65 3.46 -8.99
N ASP A 16 15.85 2.89 -9.10
CA ASP A 16 16.16 1.89 -10.12
C ASP A 16 15.19 0.69 -10.02
N GLY A 17 14.59 0.32 -11.16
CA GLY A 17 13.63 -0.78 -11.23
C GLY A 17 12.19 -0.42 -10.86
N GLU A 18 11.88 0.87 -10.64
CA GLU A 18 10.49 1.32 -10.50
C GLU A 18 9.71 1.15 -11.82
N THR A 19 8.44 0.77 -11.71
CA THR A 19 7.48 0.68 -12.81
C THR A 19 6.34 1.65 -12.57
N HIS A 20 5.73 2.15 -13.64
CA HIS A 20 4.67 3.15 -13.56
C HIS A 20 3.28 2.52 -13.57
N ASN A 21 2.42 2.98 -12.67
CA ASN A 21 0.99 2.70 -12.69
C ASN A 21 0.25 3.98 -13.10
N ASP A 22 -0.20 4.02 -14.36
CA ASP A 22 -0.91 5.15 -14.95
C ASP A 22 -2.22 5.49 -14.21
N GLU A 23 -2.98 4.48 -13.78
CA GLU A 23 -4.29 4.67 -13.14
C GLU A 23 -4.17 5.26 -11.74
N LEU A 24 -3.12 4.88 -11.00
CA LEU A 24 -2.88 5.37 -9.65
C LEU A 24 -1.91 6.57 -9.61
N HIS A 25 -1.38 7.00 -10.76
CA HIS A 25 -0.40 8.08 -10.87
C HIS A 25 0.78 7.91 -9.89
N LEU A 26 1.41 6.74 -9.90
CA LEU A 26 2.55 6.45 -9.05
C LEU A 26 3.54 5.51 -9.72
N PHE A 27 4.81 5.63 -9.34
CA PHE A 27 5.82 4.62 -9.64
C PHE A 27 6.07 3.77 -8.40
N CYS A 28 6.25 2.46 -8.57
CA CYS A 28 6.65 1.58 -7.47
C CYS A 28 7.65 0.50 -7.90
N THR A 29 8.48 0.06 -6.96
CA THR A 29 9.43 -1.05 -7.14
C THR A 29 8.80 -2.38 -6.76
N ASP A 30 9.22 -3.47 -7.40
CA ASP A 30 8.76 -4.82 -7.03
C ASP A 30 9.28 -5.25 -5.64
N VAL A 31 8.33 -5.52 -4.72
CA VAL A 31 8.59 -6.07 -3.37
C VAL A 31 9.40 -7.37 -3.42
N ALA A 32 9.18 -8.22 -4.43
CA ALA A 32 9.87 -9.50 -4.56
C ALA A 32 11.36 -9.33 -4.91
N ALA A 33 11.74 -8.22 -5.54
CA ALA A 33 13.13 -7.89 -5.86
C ALA A 33 13.92 -7.39 -4.64
N SER A 34 13.24 -7.06 -3.53
CA SER A 34 13.87 -6.59 -2.30
C SER A 34 14.05 -7.72 -1.28
N PRO A 35 15.27 -8.01 -0.79
CA PRO A 35 15.49 -9.03 0.24
C PRO A 35 14.81 -8.69 1.57
N ASN A 36 14.50 -7.42 1.79
CA ASN A 36 13.84 -6.91 2.99
C ASN A 36 12.35 -6.60 2.78
N LYS A 37 11.78 -6.98 1.62
CA LYS A 37 10.38 -6.67 1.28
C LYS A 37 10.07 -5.17 1.37
N ILE A 38 10.95 -4.34 0.82
CA ILE A 38 10.75 -2.89 0.72
C ILE A 38 10.18 -2.55 -0.65
N GLU A 39 9.08 -1.82 -0.67
CA GLU A 39 8.51 -1.15 -1.84
C GLU A 39 8.81 0.34 -1.74
N PHE A 40 9.50 0.92 -2.71
CA PHE A 40 9.59 2.37 -2.85
C PHE A 40 8.43 2.86 -3.68
N LEU A 41 7.75 3.93 -3.22
CA LEU A 41 6.62 4.54 -3.92
C LEU A 41 6.93 6.00 -4.23
N ARG A 42 6.90 6.35 -5.52
CA ARG A 42 7.06 7.74 -5.97
C ARG A 42 5.75 8.23 -6.55
N PHE A 43 5.02 9.00 -5.74
CA PHE A 43 3.71 9.52 -6.10
C PHE A 43 3.81 10.72 -7.03
N GLU A 44 2.87 10.81 -7.95
CA GLU A 44 2.73 11.95 -8.85
C GLU A 44 1.51 12.79 -8.50
N LYS A 45 1.49 14.00 -9.04
CA LYS A 45 0.32 14.87 -8.95
C LYS A 45 -0.88 14.16 -9.59
N GLY A 46 -1.96 14.02 -8.82
CA GLY A 46 -3.17 13.32 -9.25
C GLY A 46 -3.32 11.93 -8.64
N CYS A 47 -2.31 11.42 -7.91
CA CYS A 47 -2.47 10.19 -7.15
C CYS A 47 -3.66 10.31 -6.18
N PRO A 48 -4.60 9.35 -6.21
CA PRO A 48 -5.83 9.44 -5.41
C PRO A 48 -5.63 9.09 -3.94
N PHE A 49 -4.45 8.58 -3.56
CA PHE A 49 -4.18 8.18 -2.19
C PHE A 49 -4.17 9.39 -1.25
N PRO A 50 -4.60 9.24 0.01
CA PRO A 50 -4.53 10.31 0.99
C PRO A 50 -3.10 10.78 1.22
N GLU A 51 -2.93 12.05 1.62
CA GLU A 51 -1.63 12.65 1.92
C GLU A 51 -0.82 11.78 2.90
N LEU A 52 -1.47 11.22 3.92
CA LEU A 52 -0.83 10.34 4.90
C LEU A 52 -0.09 9.16 4.26
N VAL A 53 -0.68 8.53 3.25
CA VAL A 53 -0.06 7.41 2.50
C VAL A 53 1.06 7.91 1.59
N GLN A 54 0.90 9.12 1.04
CA GLN A 54 1.89 9.71 0.13
C GLN A 54 3.13 10.25 0.84
N THR A 55 3.04 10.60 2.12
CA THR A 55 4.12 11.27 2.85
C THR A 55 4.73 10.43 3.97
N MET A 56 4.10 9.32 4.37
CA MET A 56 4.60 8.49 5.47
C MET A 56 4.77 7.02 5.08
N PRO A 57 5.82 6.34 5.57
CA PRO A 57 5.95 4.91 5.40
C PRO A 57 4.74 4.14 5.93
N HIS A 58 4.42 3.03 5.27
CA HIS A 58 3.38 2.11 5.73
C HIS A 58 3.93 0.71 5.92
N ILE A 59 3.29 -0.02 6.83
CA ILE A 59 3.45 -1.46 6.96
C ILE A 59 2.28 -2.11 6.23
N ALA A 60 2.57 -3.10 5.40
CA ALA A 60 1.55 -3.89 4.71
C ALA A 60 1.42 -5.28 5.33
N TYR A 61 0.18 -5.68 5.57
CA TYR A 61 -0.16 -6.99 6.08
C TYR A 61 -1.04 -7.75 5.10
N GLU A 62 -0.69 -9.01 4.89
CA GLU A 62 -1.61 -9.99 4.34
C GLU A 62 -2.65 -10.36 5.42
N VAL A 63 -3.93 -10.35 5.05
CA VAL A 63 -5.05 -10.61 5.95
C VAL A 63 -5.94 -11.73 5.44
N GLU A 64 -6.62 -12.41 6.36
CA GLU A 64 -7.49 -13.55 6.05
C GLU A 64 -8.92 -13.11 5.65
N SER A 65 -9.34 -11.91 6.04
CA SER A 65 -10.65 -11.34 5.73
C SER A 65 -10.58 -9.82 5.76
N MET A 66 -10.94 -9.18 4.65
CA MET A 66 -11.06 -7.72 4.59
C MET A 66 -12.22 -7.22 5.45
N ASP A 67 -13.34 -7.94 5.48
CA ASP A 67 -14.54 -7.53 6.24
C ASP A 67 -14.29 -7.50 7.75
N GLU A 68 -13.55 -8.48 8.28
CA GLU A 68 -13.22 -8.54 9.71
C GLU A 68 -12.24 -7.42 10.10
N GLU A 69 -11.23 -7.16 9.27
CA GLU A 69 -10.23 -6.12 9.53
C GLU A 69 -10.81 -4.70 9.43
N LEU A 70 -11.81 -4.49 8.56
CA LEU A 70 -12.41 -3.17 8.36
C LEU A 70 -13.55 -2.81 9.32
N LYS A 71 -14.08 -3.77 10.08
CA LYS A 71 -15.30 -3.59 10.89
C LYS A 71 -15.26 -2.39 11.84
N ASP A 72 -14.14 -2.20 12.53
CA ASP A 72 -13.93 -1.13 13.52
C ASP A 72 -12.67 -0.28 13.20
N ALA A 73 -12.11 -0.43 12.01
CA ALA A 73 -10.89 0.27 11.61
C ALA A 73 -11.16 1.69 11.12
N LYS A 74 -10.19 2.58 11.33
CA LYS A 74 -10.17 3.90 10.70
C LYS A 74 -9.72 3.77 9.25
N LEU A 75 -10.64 3.40 8.37
CA LEU A 75 -10.40 3.31 6.92
C LEU A 75 -10.08 4.69 6.34
N ILE A 76 -8.94 4.81 5.67
CA ILE A 76 -8.50 6.06 5.03
C ILE A 76 -8.53 5.99 3.49
N TYR A 77 -8.44 4.80 2.90
CA TYR A 77 -8.62 4.61 1.45
C TYR A 77 -8.98 3.17 1.10
N GLY A 78 -9.81 2.98 0.07
CA GLY A 78 -10.29 1.67 -0.36
C GLY A 78 -11.58 1.22 0.37
N PRO A 79 -11.86 -0.09 0.43
CA PRO A 79 -11.15 -1.15 -0.28
C PRO A 79 -11.26 -0.97 -1.81
N PHE A 80 -10.23 -1.38 -2.54
CA PHE A 80 -10.21 -1.35 -4.02
C PHE A 80 -9.43 -2.55 -4.57
N ILE A 81 -9.60 -2.82 -5.86
CA ILE A 81 -8.99 -3.96 -6.55
C ILE A 81 -7.93 -3.44 -7.52
N PRO A 82 -6.63 -3.40 -7.14
CA PRO A 82 -5.58 -2.96 -8.05
C PRO A 82 -5.33 -3.96 -9.18
N VAL A 83 -5.54 -5.26 -8.91
CA VAL A 83 -5.44 -6.35 -9.86
C VAL A 83 -6.47 -7.43 -9.53
N PRO A 84 -6.96 -8.21 -10.51
CA PRO A 84 -7.90 -9.29 -10.23
C PRO A 84 -7.36 -10.26 -9.18
N GLY A 85 -8.19 -10.58 -8.17
CA GLY A 85 -7.83 -11.48 -7.08
C GLY A 85 -7.12 -10.82 -5.89
N MET A 86 -6.89 -9.51 -5.92
CA MET A 86 -6.30 -8.76 -4.82
C MET A 86 -7.23 -7.61 -4.39
N THR A 87 -7.55 -7.53 -3.11
CA THR A 87 -8.26 -6.39 -2.52
C THR A 87 -7.33 -5.67 -1.54
N VAL A 88 -7.22 -4.36 -1.69
CA VAL A 88 -6.35 -3.51 -0.87
C VAL A 88 -7.17 -2.46 -0.15
N ALA A 89 -6.86 -2.24 1.12
CA ALA A 89 -7.34 -1.09 1.87
C ALA A 89 -6.18 -0.44 2.64
N PHE A 90 -6.25 0.87 2.84
CA PHE A 90 -5.40 1.57 3.79
C PHE A 90 -6.25 1.99 4.98
N ILE A 91 -5.78 1.66 6.17
CA ILE A 91 -6.33 2.12 7.45
C ILE A 91 -5.28 3.00 8.15
N GLU A 92 -5.72 3.77 9.12
CA GLU A 92 -4.83 4.48 10.04
C GLU A 92 -4.85 3.82 11.40
N GLU A 93 -3.67 3.39 11.87
CA GLU A 93 -3.45 2.89 13.21
C GLU A 93 -2.20 3.57 13.78
N GLU A 94 -2.22 3.93 15.06
CA GLU A 94 -1.09 4.63 15.71
C GLU A 94 -0.64 5.92 15.00
N GLY A 95 -1.56 6.55 14.27
CA GLY A 95 -1.29 7.74 13.45
C GLY A 95 -0.50 7.46 12.17
N ILE A 96 -0.27 6.20 11.82
CA ILE A 96 0.43 5.78 10.61
C ILE A 96 -0.48 5.04 9.63
N PRO A 97 -0.19 5.10 8.32
CA PRO A 97 -0.90 4.28 7.35
C PRO A 97 -0.49 2.81 7.49
N VAL A 98 -1.48 1.93 7.58
CA VAL A 98 -1.30 0.47 7.50
C VAL A 98 -2.07 -0.03 6.29
N LYS A 99 -1.40 -0.80 5.44
CA LYS A 99 -1.99 -1.41 4.24
C LYS A 99 -2.46 -2.83 4.57
N LEU A 100 -3.67 -3.15 4.16
CA LEU A 100 -4.25 -4.48 4.25
C LEU A 100 -4.35 -5.06 2.84
N ASP A 101 -3.72 -6.20 2.63
CA ASP A 101 -3.72 -6.95 1.38
C ASP A 101 -4.51 -8.26 1.61
N TYR A 102 -5.64 -8.41 0.92
CA TYR A 102 -6.41 -9.65 0.88
C TYR A 102 -6.27 -10.30 -0.50
N PHE A 103 -5.92 -11.59 -0.51
CA PHE A 103 -5.80 -12.39 -1.73
C PHE A 103 -6.91 -13.44 -1.76
N SER A 104 -7.67 -13.49 -2.85
CA SER A 104 -8.80 -14.41 -3.06
C SER A 104 -8.49 -15.51 -4.07
#